data_AF-A0A2M7BK80-F1
#
_entry.id   AF-A0A2M7BK80-F1
#
_cell.length_a   1.000
_cell.length_b   1.000
_cell.length_c   1.000
_cell.angle_alpha   90.00
_cell.angle_beta   90.00
_cell.angle_gamma   90.00
#
_symmetry.space_group_name_H-M   'P 1'
#
loop_
_entity.id
_entity.type
_entity.pdbx_description
1 polymer ?
#
loop_
_entity_poly.entity_id
_entity_poly.type
_entity_poly.pdbx_seq_one_letter_code
_entity_poly.pdbx_strand_id
1 'polypeptide(L)' 'MAKKIRKSQEEEVILMLKKEGFKELSEAEIAKEPYKSIYALPDCFKRGKETIKSPPAKR' A
#
# COMPACT_ATOMS: atom_id res chain seq x y z
N MET A 1 12.49 27.68 -28.46
CA MET A 1 12.72 26.23 -28.65
C MET A 1 11.97 25.47 -27.56
N ALA A 2 10.90 24.76 -27.90
CA ALA A 2 10.17 23.96 -26.94
C ALA A 2 11.01 22.72 -26.59
N LYS A 3 11.59 22.68 -25.38
CA LYS A 3 12.26 21.49 -24.87
C LYS A 3 11.22 20.37 -24.80
N LYS A 4 11.30 19.39 -25.69
CA LYS A 4 10.47 18.18 -25.63
C LYS A 4 10.89 17.41 -24.39
N ILE A 5 10.18 17.62 -23.29
CA ILE A 5 10.34 16.83 -22.07
C ILE A 5 9.98 15.40 -22.47
N ARG A 6 11.00 14.54 -22.61
CA ARG A 6 10.78 13.11 -22.77
C ARG A 6 10.17 12.64 -21.46
N LYS A 7 9.05 11.94 -21.57
CA LYS A 7 8.38 11.39 -20.40
C LYS A 7 9.28 10.36 -19.75
N SER A 8 9.26 10.31 -18.42
CA SER A 8 9.93 9.22 -17.72
C SER A 8 9.17 7.91 -17.96
N GLN A 9 9.83 6.77 -17.75
CA GLN A 9 9.18 5.46 -17.86
C GLN A 9 7.98 5.36 -16.91
N GLU A 10 8.09 5.97 -15.72
CA GLU A 10 7.02 6.04 -14.73
C GLU A 10 5.80 6.81 -15.26
N GLU A 11 6.01 7.93 -15.94
CA GLU A 11 4.92 8.71 -16.54
C GLU A 11 4.22 7.95 -17.68
N GLU A 12 4.96 7.14 -18.44
CA GLU A 12 4.36 6.28 -19.47
C GLU A 12 3.48 5.19 -18.86
N VAL A 13 3.93 4.56 -17.77
CA VAL A 13 3.15 3.57 -17.02
C VAL A 13 1.89 4.20 -16.43
N ILE A 14 2.00 5.37 -15.81
CA ILE A 14 0.85 6.10 -15.25
C ILE A 14 -0.17 6.45 -16.35
N LEU A 15 0.29 6.86 -17.53
CA LEU A 15 -0.60 7.16 -18.66
C LEU A 15 -1.28 5.91 -19.22
N MET A 16 -0.60 4.77 -19.22
CA MET A 16 -1.18 3.49 -19.62
C MET A 16 -2.28 3.06 -18.62
N LEU A 17 -1.98 3.09 -17.32
CA LEU A 17 -2.95 2.77 -16.26
C LEU A 17 -4.20 3.66 -16.35
N LYS A 18 -4.03 4.96 -16.58
CA LYS A 18 -5.16 5.89 -16.77
C LYS A 18 -6.00 5.56 -18.00
N LYS A 19 -5.39 5.14 -19.11
CA LYS A 19 -6.11 4.73 -20.33
C LYS A 19 -6.91 3.46 -20.14
N GLU A 20 -6.40 2.52 -19.35
CA GLU A 20 -7.06 1.25 -19.03
C GLU A 20 -8.15 1.41 -17.96
N GLY A 21 -8.37 2.62 -17.46
CA GLY A 21 -9.42 2.94 -16.49
C GLY A 21 -9.03 2.65 -15.04
N PHE A 22 -7.73 2.44 -14.75
CA PHE A 22 -7.27 2.35 -13.39
C PHE A 22 -7.45 3.70 -12.69
N LYS A 23 -8.13 3.67 -11.55
CA LYS A 23 -8.34 4.82 -10.69
C LYS A 23 -7.37 4.77 -9.52
N GLU A 24 -6.61 5.84 -9.34
CA GLU A 24 -5.86 6.06 -8.10
C GLU A 24 -6.84 6.33 -6.96
N LEU A 25 -6.74 5.56 -5.87
CA LEU A 25 -7.54 5.74 -4.66
C LEU A 25 -6.65 6.32 -3.56
N SER A 26 -7.18 7.34 -2.87
CA SER A 26 -6.50 7.89 -1.70
C SER A 26 -6.70 6.98 -0.47
N GLU A 27 -5.79 7.06 0.50
CA GLU A 27 -5.90 6.30 1.77
C GLU A 27 -7.23 6.58 2.49
N ALA A 28 -7.74 7.82 2.38
CA ALA A 28 -9.03 8.22 2.95
C ALA A 28 -10.24 7.57 2.24
N GLU A 29 -10.14 7.26 0.94
CA GLU A 29 -11.16 6.53 0.19
C GLU A 29 -11.10 5.02 0.48
N ILE A 30 -9.89 4.49 0.67
CA ILE A 30 -9.64 3.09 1.05
C ILE A 30 -10.20 2.79 2.45
N ALA A 31 -10.24 3.77 3.35
CA ALA A 31 -10.79 3.61 4.69
C ALA A 31 -12.34 3.52 4.74
N LYS A 32 -13.04 3.83 3.63
CA LYS A 32 -14.50 3.78 3.54
C LYS A 32 -14.97 2.36 3.13
N GLU A 33 -16.17 1.97 3.53
CA GLU A 33 -16.80 0.76 2.99
C GLU A 33 -17.08 0.96 1.49
N PRO A 34 -16.76 -0.01 0.61
CA PRO A 34 -16.57 -1.45 0.81
C PRO A 34 -15.12 -1.92 1.09
N TYR A 35 -14.13 -1.03 0.98
CA TYR A 35 -12.71 -1.37 1.02
C TYR A 35 -12.21 -1.71 2.44
N LYS A 36 -12.89 -1.23 3.48
CA LYS A 36 -12.57 -1.52 4.89
C LYS A 36 -12.43 -3.01 5.22
N SER A 37 -13.12 -3.89 4.48
CA SER A 37 -13.13 -5.34 4.72
C SER A 37 -11.92 -6.09 4.15
N ILE A 38 -11.28 -5.59 3.08
CA ILE A 38 -10.16 -6.27 2.41
C ILE A 38 -8.78 -5.97 3.03
N TYR A 39 -8.67 -4.91 3.85
CA TYR A 39 -7.42 -4.54 4.54
C TYR A 39 -7.35 -5.04 5.99
N ALA A 40 -8.35 -5.78 6.47
CA ALA A 40 -8.24 -6.51 7.71
C ALA A 40 -7.31 -7.71 7.48
N LEU A 41 -6.02 -7.53 7.77
CA LEU A 41 -5.07 -8.63 7.77
C LEU A 41 -5.60 -9.73 8.71
N PRO A 42 -5.71 -10.99 8.25
CA PRO A 42 -6.12 -12.09 9.09
C PRO A 42 -5.26 -12.17 10.35
N ASP A 43 -5.81 -12.67 11.45
CA ASP A 43 -5.11 -12.71 12.73
C ASP A 43 -3.78 -13.47 12.66
N CYS A 44 -3.65 -14.43 11.74
CA CYS A 44 -2.39 -15.16 11.49
C CYS A 44 -1.28 -14.33 10.83
N PHE A 45 -1.60 -13.18 10.21
CA PHE A 45 -0.63 -12.23 9.65
C PHE A 45 -0.14 -11.20 10.68
N LYS A 46 -0.75 -11.13 11.87
CA LYS A 46 -0.33 -10.23 12.97
C LYS A 46 0.85 -10.79 13.75
N ARG A 47 1.96 -11.15 13.09
CA ARG A 47 3.17 -11.64 13.79
C ARG A 47 4.11 -10.46 14.07
N GLY A 48 4.23 -10.04 15.34
CA GLY A 48 5.39 -9.26 15.79
C GLY A 48 5.20 -7.98 16.61
N LYS A 49 4.11 -7.80 17.36
CA LYS A 49 4.06 -6.77 18.44
C LYS A 49 3.85 -7.34 19.83
N GLU A 50 4.07 -8.63 20.02
CA GLU A 50 4.21 -9.20 21.36
C GLU A 50 5.67 -9.08 21.76
N THR A 51 5.90 -8.04 22.54
CA THR A 51 7.07 -7.77 23.36
C THR A 51 7.77 -9.05 23.82
N ILE A 52 9.02 -9.22 23.40
CA ILE A 52 9.97 -10.14 24.06
C ILE A 52 10.19 -9.60 25.48
N LYS A 53 9.36 -10.02 26.43
CA LYS A 53 9.68 -10.01 27.85
C LYS A 53 9.68 -11.46 28.31
N SER A 54 10.73 -12.19 27.95
CA SER A 54 11.01 -13.47 28.60
C SER A 54 11.39 -13.21 30.07
N PRO A 55 10.83 -13.95 31.04
CA PRO A 55 11.26 -13.84 32.43
C PRO A 55 12.67 -14.47 32.59
N PRO A 56 13.47 -14.04 33.59
CA PRO A 56 14.81 -14.60 33.78
C PRO A 56 14.69 -16.07 34.22
N ALA A 57 15.36 -16.95 33.48
CA ALA A 57 15.51 -18.35 33.86
C ALA A 57 16.29 -18.43 35.18
N LYS A 58 15.64 -18.90 36.25
CA LYS A 58 16.31 -19.25 37.51
C LYS A 58 17.13 -20.51 37.30
N ARG A 59 18.42 -20.44 37.64
CA ARG A 59 19.32 -21.59 37.82
C ARG A 59 19.13 -22.18 39.21
#